data_AF-A0A177WXL7-F1
#
_entry.id   AF-A0A177WXL7-F1
#
_cell.length_a   1.000
_cell.length_b   1.000
_cell.length_c   1.000
_cell.angle_alpha   90.00
_cell.angle_beta   90.00
_cell.angle_gamma   90.00
#
_symmetry.space_group_name_H-M   'P 1'
#
loop_
_entity.id
_entity.type
_entity.pdbx_description
1 polymer ?
#
loop_
_entity_poly.entity_id
_entity_poly.type
_entity_poly.pdbx_seq_one_letter_code
_entity_poly.pdbx_strand_id
1 'polypeptide(L)'
;MPTQSAPSASSLQLQASWAKLNNITISYSSYPNLPKTNNDVAGAILDACRDLNQTHDTFDLVWISVDMIGDVSDCFIDLWAWDDGFGQNLQKDLLDAGVVSDRLVAIPADIQTTMLMYNKNYLSVHGYYTPPTSIQDMEFMLQDILQNERAVENYKLSGYTSSFQDPQSWPILVSEWIACSNASIITPDGNVTIADSDFALLLTHISTWVNTGIIDLNDIDTFGQSEALSRFVQGQAVFLHTTSNDLAAVLGRNGNSAVIFDVGVIGMPALNGIGSGIGGADTFGVVDGYALAVYRYSKNIDAALKVLEYLVSDVYEKSEFTSPDEQGDFDFPINRHLLQDPVIATHLTDPITNLYQNITLTNRPATMVGSHYNNISLLITATMTNIFHGVSDIRTLLDELDTKLLKELGKKPRNTLTDVDNAPPPVITLPGRKQIQYMGVQVALLFIVIGITVGVILCRRYFELYPHMFDLDRRGGSGNSATGVKDDWMSAAKHIFTTKPRINTASTKQWNLNTPSDNTHFSTPSKSIAVVDETRDSRQGSLTSHPSKLTTPNGPQVSEKTRLVGSEKDYHESHSSGSLENVDLDYNLESVRLVQ
;
A
#
# COMPACT_ATOMS: atom_id res chain seq x y z
N MET A 1 4.41 22.21 -1.27
CA MET A 1 2.95 22.05 -1.42
C MET A 1 2.26 22.16 -0.06
N PRO A 2 0.93 22.39 0.02
CA PRO A 2 0.18 22.41 1.28
C PRO A 2 0.26 21.11 2.10
N THR A 3 0.45 19.96 1.44
CA THR A 3 0.64 18.64 2.07
C THR A 3 2.11 18.22 2.21
N GLN A 4 3.05 19.05 1.77
CA GLN A 4 4.49 18.78 1.86
C GLN A 4 5.03 19.38 3.16
N SER A 5 5.88 18.63 3.86
CA SER A 5 6.66 19.16 4.96
C SER A 5 7.45 20.40 4.53
N ALA A 6 7.54 21.41 5.40
CA ALA A 6 8.53 22.46 5.19
C ALA A 6 9.94 21.87 5.44
N PRO A 7 10.95 22.20 4.62
CA PRO A 7 12.33 21.74 4.87
C PRO A 7 12.79 22.13 6.28
N SER A 8 13.55 21.26 6.95
CA SER A 8 14.00 21.53 8.33
C SER A 8 14.94 22.73 8.44
N ALA A 9 15.22 23.14 9.68
CA ALA A 9 16.20 24.18 9.95
C ALA A 9 17.59 23.81 9.38
N SER A 10 17.98 22.53 9.47
CA SER A 10 19.17 21.99 8.84
C SER A 10 19.15 22.13 7.31
N SER A 11 18.09 21.69 6.64
CA SER A 11 17.91 21.83 5.19
C SER A 11 18.00 23.29 4.74
N LEU A 12 17.26 24.18 5.39
CA LEU A 12 17.25 25.62 5.09
C LEU A 12 18.63 26.27 5.29
N GLN A 13 19.37 25.88 6.33
CA GLN A 13 20.73 26.36 6.57
C GLN A 13 21.71 25.86 5.49
N LEU A 14 21.59 24.59 5.07
CA LEU A 14 22.38 23.98 4.02
C LEU A 14 22.14 24.68 2.67
N GLN A 15 20.87 24.82 2.27
CA GLN A 15 20.42 25.53 1.08
C GLN A 15 20.93 26.98 1.04
N ALA A 16 20.75 27.73 2.13
CA ALA A 16 21.22 29.11 2.22
C ALA A 16 22.75 29.23 2.16
N SER A 17 23.48 28.26 2.71
CA SER A 17 24.95 28.21 2.68
C SER A 17 25.47 27.96 1.26
N TRP A 18 24.89 26.99 0.54
CA TRP A 18 25.20 26.72 -0.86
C TRP A 18 24.83 27.91 -1.77
N ALA A 19 23.65 28.50 -1.58
CA ALA A 19 23.19 29.62 -2.42
C ALA A 19 24.13 30.83 -2.29
N LYS A 20 24.53 31.16 -1.06
CA LYS A 20 25.51 32.23 -0.77
C LYS A 20 26.85 32.01 -1.46
N LEU A 21 27.36 30.78 -1.51
CA LEU A 21 28.60 30.45 -2.21
C LEU A 21 28.47 30.59 -3.74
N ASN A 22 27.29 30.34 -4.29
CA ASN A 22 26.99 30.45 -5.72
C ASN A 22 26.48 31.85 -6.15
N ASN A 23 26.46 32.83 -5.23
CA ASN A 23 25.90 34.17 -5.45
C ASN A 23 24.43 34.14 -5.91
N ILE A 24 23.64 33.22 -5.35
CA ILE A 24 22.19 33.07 -5.51
C ILE A 24 21.51 33.49 -4.20
N THR A 25 20.31 34.06 -4.29
CA THR A 25 19.43 34.27 -3.12
C THR A 25 18.18 33.41 -3.32
N ILE A 26 17.97 32.43 -2.43
CA ILE A 26 16.74 31.63 -2.41
C ILE A 26 15.75 32.32 -1.46
N SER A 27 14.48 32.39 -1.85
CA SER A 27 13.39 32.90 -1.01
C SER A 27 12.22 31.93 -1.05
N TYR A 28 11.93 31.31 0.11
CA TYR A 28 10.79 30.40 0.24
C TYR A 28 9.51 31.22 0.42
N SER A 29 8.62 31.13 -0.58
CA SER A 29 7.26 31.66 -0.50
C SER A 29 6.29 30.51 -0.37
N SER A 30 5.53 30.46 0.73
CA SER A 30 4.25 29.75 0.71
C SER A 30 3.29 30.51 -0.22
N TYR A 31 2.44 29.79 -0.96
CA TYR A 31 1.51 30.41 -1.91
C TYR A 31 0.61 31.42 -1.16
N PRO A 32 0.68 32.73 -1.46
CA PRO A 32 0.35 33.78 -0.49
C PRO A 32 -1.16 33.98 -0.24
N ASN A 33 -2.01 33.19 -0.88
CA ASN A 33 -3.45 33.11 -0.61
C ASN A 33 -3.89 31.66 -0.34
N LEU A 34 -3.15 30.96 0.53
CA LEU A 34 -3.37 29.59 1.05
C LEU A 34 -4.28 28.70 0.15
N PRO A 35 -3.75 28.16 -0.96
CA PRO A 35 -4.26 26.91 -1.50
C PRO A 35 -4.38 25.88 -0.36
N LYS A 36 -5.58 25.32 -0.17
CA LYS A 36 -5.88 24.37 0.92
C LYS A 36 -5.57 22.94 0.51
N THR A 37 -5.52 22.70 -0.79
CA THR A 37 -5.30 21.42 -1.44
C THR A 37 -4.21 21.57 -2.49
N ASN A 38 -3.64 20.45 -2.94
CA ASN A 38 -2.68 20.45 -4.03
C ASN A 38 -3.35 20.91 -5.36
N ASN A 39 -4.65 20.60 -5.55
CA ASN A 39 -5.49 21.10 -6.64
C ASN A 39 -5.53 22.64 -6.72
N ASP A 40 -5.63 23.33 -5.58
CA ASP A 40 -5.60 24.80 -5.54
C ASP A 40 -4.22 25.36 -6.00
N VAL A 41 -3.13 24.62 -5.77
CA VAL A 41 -1.78 25.01 -6.23
C VAL A 41 -1.65 24.86 -7.74
N ALA A 42 -2.09 23.74 -8.31
CA ALA A 42 -2.11 23.56 -9.76
C ALA A 42 -2.97 24.63 -10.44
N GLY A 43 -4.12 24.98 -9.86
CA GLY A 43 -4.94 26.12 -10.29
C GLY A 43 -4.14 27.43 -10.31
N ALA A 44 -3.42 27.75 -9.23
CA ALA A 44 -2.57 28.95 -9.17
C ALA A 44 -1.41 28.92 -10.18
N ILE A 45 -0.81 27.75 -10.46
CA ILE A 45 0.23 27.58 -11.48
C ILE A 45 -0.36 27.81 -12.88
N LEU A 46 -1.50 27.18 -13.19
CA LEU A 46 -2.20 27.32 -14.46
C LEU A 46 -2.65 28.76 -14.72
N ASP A 47 -3.14 29.47 -13.72
CA ASP A 47 -3.61 30.84 -13.90
C ASP A 47 -2.45 31.84 -14.06
N ALA A 48 -1.34 31.68 -13.33
CA ALA A 48 -0.11 32.44 -13.59
C ALA A 48 0.45 32.17 -15.00
N CYS A 49 0.44 30.91 -15.42
CA CYS A 49 0.86 30.43 -16.73
C CYS A 49 -0.04 30.93 -17.90
N ARG A 50 -1.28 31.32 -17.59
CA ARG A 50 -2.23 31.92 -18.55
C ARG A 50 -2.15 33.45 -18.60
N ASP A 51 -1.58 34.13 -17.60
CA ASP A 51 -1.36 35.58 -17.68
C ASP A 51 -0.17 35.94 -18.58
N LEU A 52 -0.46 36.06 -19.87
CA LEU A 52 0.49 36.52 -20.89
C LEU A 52 1.02 37.94 -20.66
N ASN A 53 0.45 38.73 -19.73
CA ASN A 53 0.97 40.04 -19.35
C ASN A 53 2.04 39.96 -18.25
N GLN A 54 2.23 38.80 -17.62
CA GLN A 54 3.19 38.54 -16.55
C GLN A 54 3.12 39.58 -15.42
N THR A 55 1.90 39.93 -14.97
CA THR A 55 1.68 41.00 -13.96
C THR A 55 2.20 40.63 -12.56
N HIS A 56 2.63 39.39 -12.37
CA HIS A 56 3.19 38.86 -11.13
C HIS A 56 4.51 38.12 -11.40
N ASP A 57 5.60 38.52 -10.74
CA ASP A 57 6.69 37.60 -10.46
C ASP A 57 6.18 36.60 -9.43
N THR A 58 5.72 35.44 -9.92
CA THR A 58 4.89 34.53 -9.13
C THR A 58 5.73 33.46 -8.42
N PHE A 59 6.66 32.83 -9.14
CA PHE A 59 7.62 31.84 -8.66
C PHE A 59 8.65 31.54 -9.77
N ASP A 60 9.86 31.12 -9.39
CA ASP A 60 10.91 30.71 -10.33
C ASP A 60 11.05 29.17 -10.40
N LEU A 61 11.07 28.55 -9.23
CA LEU A 61 11.16 27.10 -9.01
C LEU A 61 9.91 26.66 -8.24
N VAL A 62 9.32 25.53 -8.64
CA VAL A 62 8.04 25.02 -8.15
C VAL A 62 8.21 23.62 -7.60
N TRP A 63 7.79 23.43 -6.34
CA TRP A 63 7.47 22.12 -5.80
C TRP A 63 6.06 21.72 -6.24
N ILE A 64 5.92 20.56 -6.87
CA ILE A 64 4.65 20.03 -7.38
C ILE A 64 4.50 18.57 -6.96
N SER A 65 3.29 18.10 -6.64
CA SER A 65 3.08 16.68 -6.33
C SER A 65 3.11 15.85 -7.61
N VAL A 66 3.67 14.64 -7.54
CA VAL A 66 3.96 13.83 -8.74
C VAL A 66 2.72 13.53 -9.59
N ASP A 67 1.56 13.41 -8.95
CA ASP A 67 0.28 13.14 -9.61
C ASP A 67 -0.39 14.37 -10.26
N MET A 68 0.26 15.53 -10.18
CA MET A 68 -0.20 16.77 -10.81
C MET A 68 0.67 17.21 -11.98
N ILE A 69 1.88 16.65 -12.13
CA ILE A 69 2.89 17.09 -13.10
C ILE A 69 2.30 17.20 -14.52
N GLY A 70 1.47 16.24 -14.93
CA GLY A 70 0.82 16.25 -16.24
C GLY A 70 -0.14 17.42 -16.48
N ASP A 71 -0.90 17.87 -15.47
CA ASP A 71 -1.88 18.97 -15.58
C ASP A 71 -1.19 20.32 -15.80
N VAL A 72 -0.04 20.53 -15.15
CA VAL A 72 0.76 21.77 -15.23
C VAL A 72 1.96 21.69 -16.19
N SER A 73 2.14 20.59 -16.93
CA SER A 73 3.34 20.27 -17.73
C SER A 73 3.73 21.27 -18.84
N ASP A 74 2.78 22.08 -19.32
CA ASP A 74 3.02 23.16 -20.28
C ASP A 74 3.47 24.48 -19.64
N CYS A 75 3.41 24.58 -18.31
CA CYS A 75 3.83 25.75 -17.54
C CYS A 75 5.30 25.67 -17.09
N PHE A 76 5.95 24.54 -17.34
CA PHE A 76 7.37 24.31 -17.01
C PHE A 76 8.23 24.27 -18.27
N ILE A 77 9.54 24.48 -18.11
CA ILE A 77 10.51 24.25 -19.19
C ILE A 77 10.68 22.74 -19.45
N ASP A 78 11.52 22.40 -20.42
CA ASP A 78 12.01 21.04 -20.62
C ASP A 78 13.45 20.98 -20.12
N LEU A 79 13.71 20.17 -19.09
CA LEU A 79 15.03 20.05 -18.48
C LEU A 79 16.02 19.32 -19.41
N TRP A 80 15.55 18.42 -20.28
CA TRP A 80 16.38 17.77 -21.30
C TRP A 80 16.70 18.67 -22.50
N ALA A 81 15.99 19.79 -22.67
CA ALA A 81 16.38 20.86 -23.59
C ALA A 81 17.49 21.78 -23.02
N TRP A 82 17.83 21.63 -21.74
CA TRP A 82 18.94 22.32 -21.06
C TRP A 82 20.17 21.42 -20.88
N ASP A 83 19.98 20.20 -20.37
CA ASP A 83 21.00 19.15 -20.25
C ASP A 83 20.38 17.78 -20.60
N ASP A 84 20.84 17.15 -21.68
CA ASP A 84 20.33 15.87 -22.16
C ASP A 84 20.75 14.66 -21.29
N GLY A 85 21.73 14.87 -20.40
CA GLY A 85 22.08 13.93 -19.34
C GLY A 85 21.31 14.11 -18.03
N PHE A 86 20.42 15.10 -17.94
CA PHE A 86 19.83 15.48 -16.65
C PHE A 86 18.93 14.38 -16.06
N GLY A 87 19.15 14.09 -14.78
CA GLY A 87 18.45 13.02 -14.06
C GLY A 87 18.95 11.59 -14.34
N GLN A 88 19.99 11.37 -15.17
CA GLN A 88 20.44 10.01 -15.54
C GLN A 88 20.88 9.11 -14.35
N ASN A 89 21.24 9.70 -13.20
CA ASN A 89 21.62 8.99 -11.98
C ASN A 89 20.41 8.46 -11.18
N LEU A 90 19.20 8.98 -11.44
CA LEU A 90 17.99 8.57 -10.73
C LEU A 90 17.60 7.13 -11.09
N GLN A 91 16.71 6.55 -10.29
CA GLN A 91 16.02 5.31 -10.67
C GLN A 91 15.07 5.63 -11.84
N LYS A 92 15.05 4.78 -12.90
CA LYS A 92 14.30 5.12 -14.13
C LYS A 92 12.80 5.31 -13.83
N ASP A 93 12.23 4.41 -13.03
CA ASP A 93 10.80 4.41 -12.76
C ASP A 93 10.39 5.64 -11.93
N LEU A 94 11.32 6.24 -11.16
CA LEU A 94 11.12 7.56 -10.59
C LEU A 94 11.19 8.66 -11.65
N LEU A 95 12.24 8.67 -12.48
CA LEU A 95 12.47 9.72 -13.48
C LEU A 95 11.28 9.84 -14.45
N ASP A 96 10.67 8.71 -14.83
CA ASP A 96 9.47 8.64 -15.68
C ASP A 96 8.24 9.35 -15.08
N ALA A 97 8.15 9.49 -13.74
CA ALA A 97 7.11 10.30 -13.09
C ALA A 97 7.22 11.80 -13.43
N GLY A 98 8.39 12.25 -13.87
CA GLY A 98 8.67 13.62 -14.31
C GLY A 98 8.52 13.88 -15.81
N VAL A 99 8.30 12.84 -16.62
CA VAL A 99 8.36 12.91 -18.10
C VAL A 99 6.98 13.04 -18.72
N VAL A 100 6.76 14.08 -19.51
CA VAL A 100 5.49 14.34 -20.23
C VAL A 100 5.77 14.65 -21.70
N SER A 101 5.21 13.85 -22.61
CA SER A 101 5.43 13.96 -24.07
C SER A 101 6.92 14.05 -24.45
N ASP A 102 7.72 13.08 -23.99
CA ASP A 102 9.17 12.97 -24.19
C ASP A 102 10.02 14.14 -23.63
N ARG A 103 9.45 14.99 -22.78
CA ARG A 103 10.14 16.11 -22.08
C ARG A 103 10.21 15.85 -20.59
N LEU A 104 11.35 16.09 -19.95
CA LEU A 104 11.46 16.07 -18.48
C LEU A 104 11.00 17.44 -17.94
N VAL A 105 9.75 17.52 -17.46
CA VAL A 105 9.10 18.79 -17.08
C VAL A 105 9.20 19.11 -15.59
N ALA A 106 9.42 18.08 -14.78
CA ALA A 106 9.76 18.15 -13.37
C ALA A 106 10.73 17.00 -13.08
N ILE A 107 11.64 17.15 -12.12
CA ILE A 107 12.49 16.04 -11.65
C ILE A 107 12.04 15.58 -10.25
N PRO A 108 11.89 14.27 -9.99
CA PRO A 108 11.66 13.73 -8.66
C PRO A 108 12.65 14.28 -7.63
N ALA A 109 12.19 14.63 -6.44
CA ALA A 109 13.02 15.22 -5.38
C ALA A 109 12.68 14.64 -3.99
N ASP A 110 11.52 15.00 -3.42
CA ASP A 110 11.04 14.45 -2.14
C ASP A 110 10.12 13.26 -2.43
N ILE A 111 10.66 12.04 -2.49
CA ILE A 111 9.95 10.88 -3.02
C ILE A 111 9.59 9.86 -1.96
N GLN A 112 8.38 9.34 -2.10
CA GLN A 112 7.78 8.33 -1.25
C GLN A 112 7.42 7.09 -2.07
N THR A 113 7.31 5.95 -1.41
CA THR A 113 6.74 4.73 -1.99
C THR A 113 5.76 4.07 -1.03
N THR A 114 4.74 3.38 -1.56
CA THR A 114 3.84 2.58 -0.73
C THR A 114 4.52 1.32 -0.21
N MET A 115 4.07 0.89 0.96
CA MET A 115 4.53 -0.32 1.62
C MET A 115 3.50 -0.84 2.62
N LEU A 116 3.71 -2.07 3.06
CA LEU A 116 3.00 -2.69 4.17
C LEU A 116 3.92 -2.73 5.40
N MET A 117 3.65 -1.88 6.38
CA MET A 117 4.16 -2.07 7.74
C MET A 117 3.40 -3.24 8.39
N TYR A 118 4.10 -4.12 9.11
CA TYR A 118 3.47 -5.27 9.77
C TYR A 118 4.00 -5.54 11.17
N ASN A 119 3.10 -6.02 12.03
CA ASN A 119 3.39 -6.38 13.41
C ASN A 119 3.96 -7.81 13.47
N LYS A 120 5.28 -7.94 13.65
CA LYS A 120 5.99 -9.23 13.71
C LYS A 120 5.54 -10.10 14.89
N ASN A 121 5.00 -9.51 15.96
CA ASN A 121 4.56 -10.27 17.13
C ASN A 121 3.33 -11.12 16.80
N TYR A 122 2.36 -10.61 16.02
CA TYR A 122 1.23 -11.41 15.56
C TYR A 122 1.67 -12.57 14.65
N LEU A 123 2.52 -12.30 13.65
CA LEU A 123 3.01 -13.35 12.76
C LEU A 123 3.74 -14.45 13.54
N SER A 124 4.70 -14.08 14.41
CA SER A 124 5.52 -15.05 15.14
C SER A 124 4.76 -15.82 16.24
N VAL A 125 3.75 -15.23 16.89
CA VAL A 125 2.88 -15.93 17.86
C VAL A 125 2.06 -17.03 17.18
N HIS A 126 1.60 -16.79 15.94
CA HIS A 126 0.86 -17.78 15.15
C HIS A 126 1.77 -18.66 14.28
N GLY A 127 3.10 -18.59 14.46
CA GLY A 127 4.07 -19.51 13.87
C GLY A 127 4.67 -19.08 12.53
N TYR A 128 4.36 -17.88 12.04
CA TYR A 128 4.88 -17.30 10.80
C TYR A 128 6.16 -16.50 11.09
N TYR A 129 7.32 -17.01 10.68
CA TYR A 129 8.63 -16.38 10.93
C TYR A 129 9.16 -15.55 9.74
N THR A 130 8.41 -15.51 8.64
CA THR A 130 8.66 -14.70 7.45
C THR A 130 7.37 -13.95 7.08
N PRO A 131 7.47 -12.76 6.45
CA PRO A 131 6.30 -12.12 5.85
C PRO A 131 5.68 -12.99 4.73
N PRO A 132 4.42 -12.72 4.33
CA PRO A 132 3.80 -13.38 3.20
C PRO A 132 4.52 -13.04 1.89
N THR A 133 4.72 -14.06 1.05
CA THR A 133 5.35 -13.93 -0.28
C THR A 133 4.34 -13.72 -1.42
N SER A 134 3.05 -13.79 -1.13
CA SER A 134 1.97 -13.54 -2.11
C SER A 134 0.70 -13.07 -1.43
N ILE A 135 -0.23 -12.52 -2.22
CA ILE A 135 -1.59 -12.17 -1.77
C ILE A 135 -2.31 -13.39 -1.19
N GLN A 136 -2.13 -14.60 -1.73
CA GLN A 136 -2.74 -15.81 -1.16
C GLN A 136 -2.08 -16.24 0.16
N ASP A 137 -0.76 -16.09 0.31
CA ASP A 137 -0.08 -16.32 1.60
C ASP A 137 -0.60 -15.34 2.66
N MET A 138 -0.77 -14.07 2.28
CA MET A 138 -1.29 -13.02 3.15
C MET A 138 -2.75 -13.28 3.55
N GLU A 139 -3.62 -13.64 2.59
CA GLU A 139 -5.01 -14.01 2.86
C GLU A 139 -5.08 -15.21 3.82
N PHE A 140 -4.25 -16.24 3.62
CA PHE A 140 -4.19 -17.41 4.50
C PHE A 140 -3.70 -17.06 5.92
N MET A 141 -2.55 -16.38 6.04
CA MET A 141 -1.99 -15.96 7.32
C MET A 141 -2.98 -15.11 8.12
N LEU A 142 -3.65 -14.16 7.47
CA LEU A 142 -4.59 -13.26 8.13
C LEU A 142 -5.91 -13.94 8.51
N GLN A 143 -6.42 -14.90 7.73
CA GLN A 143 -7.56 -15.71 8.15
C GLN A 143 -7.25 -16.53 9.41
N ASP A 144 -6.08 -17.17 9.47
CA ASP A 144 -5.66 -17.97 10.62
C ASP A 144 -5.39 -17.12 11.87
N ILE A 145 -4.56 -16.07 11.75
CA ILE A 145 -4.29 -15.12 12.84
C ILE A 145 -5.61 -14.57 13.40
N LEU A 146 -6.51 -14.06 12.55
CA LEU A 146 -7.78 -13.50 13.01
C LEU A 146 -8.71 -14.54 13.61
N GLN A 147 -8.70 -15.79 13.12
CA GLN A 147 -9.50 -16.86 13.73
C GLN A 147 -9.01 -17.19 15.15
N ASN A 148 -7.69 -17.30 15.34
CA ASN A 148 -7.11 -17.61 16.64
C ASN A 148 -7.23 -16.44 17.63
N GLU A 149 -7.03 -15.20 17.17
CA GLU A 149 -7.20 -13.97 17.97
C GLU A 149 -8.66 -13.76 18.39
N ARG A 150 -9.64 -14.00 17.50
CA ARG A 150 -11.07 -13.99 17.85
C ARG A 150 -11.43 -15.08 18.86
N ALA A 151 -10.74 -16.22 18.85
CA ALA A 151 -10.94 -17.30 19.84
C ALA A 151 -10.43 -16.95 21.25
N VAL A 152 -9.56 -15.94 21.39
CA VAL A 152 -9.15 -15.34 22.68
C VAL A 152 -9.80 -13.97 22.92
N GLU A 153 -10.95 -13.73 22.29
CA GLU A 153 -11.79 -12.52 22.41
C GLU A 153 -11.18 -11.20 21.91
N ASN A 154 -10.09 -11.25 21.13
CA ASN A 154 -9.50 -10.06 20.49
C ASN A 154 -10.28 -9.66 19.21
N TYR A 155 -11.54 -9.28 19.39
CA TYR A 155 -12.46 -8.92 18.29
C TYR A 155 -12.17 -7.55 17.63
N LYS A 156 -11.18 -6.79 18.12
CA LYS A 156 -10.83 -5.46 17.57
C LYS A 156 -9.80 -5.51 16.44
N LEU A 157 -9.00 -6.58 16.39
CA LEU A 157 -7.92 -6.74 15.44
C LEU A 157 -8.45 -6.78 14.00
N SER A 158 -7.98 -5.86 13.17
CA SER A 158 -8.05 -5.98 11.71
C SER A 158 -6.84 -6.76 11.19
N GLY A 159 -6.99 -7.48 10.08
CA GLY A 159 -5.84 -8.08 9.40
C GLY A 159 -5.04 -7.03 8.64
N TYR A 160 -5.75 -6.11 7.99
CA TYR A 160 -5.21 -5.05 7.14
C TYR A 160 -5.96 -3.75 7.46
N THR A 161 -5.27 -2.61 7.42
CA THR A 161 -5.88 -1.27 7.54
C THR A 161 -5.15 -0.30 6.61
N SER A 162 -5.88 0.70 6.10
CA SER A 162 -5.39 1.73 5.18
C SER A 162 -6.34 2.92 5.20
N SER A 163 -5.91 4.04 4.64
CA SER A 163 -6.63 5.30 4.43
C SER A 163 -7.77 5.24 3.40
N PHE A 164 -8.70 4.28 3.54
CA PHE A 164 -9.76 4.02 2.56
C PHE A 164 -10.77 5.17 2.36
N GLN A 165 -10.95 6.07 3.35
CA GLN A 165 -11.80 7.24 3.23
C GLN A 165 -11.17 8.33 2.34
N ASP A 166 -9.84 8.39 2.29
CA ASP A 166 -9.11 9.47 1.60
C ASP A 166 -9.18 9.29 0.07
N PRO A 167 -9.73 10.27 -0.70
CA PRO A 167 -10.02 10.08 -2.12
C PRO A 167 -8.82 9.79 -3.03
N GLN A 168 -7.58 10.06 -2.58
CA GLN A 168 -6.35 9.79 -3.33
C GLN A 168 -5.77 8.38 -3.07
N SER A 169 -6.19 7.72 -1.99
CA SER A 169 -5.70 6.37 -1.62
C SER A 169 -6.14 5.31 -2.61
N TRP A 170 -7.32 5.43 -3.21
CA TRP A 170 -7.82 4.45 -4.18
C TRP A 170 -7.05 4.46 -5.51
N PRO A 171 -6.72 5.61 -6.15
CA PRO A 171 -5.78 5.67 -7.26
C PRO A 171 -4.41 5.06 -6.94
N ILE A 172 -3.91 5.24 -5.71
CA ILE A 172 -2.67 4.64 -5.23
C ILE A 172 -2.83 3.10 -5.15
N LEU A 173 -3.74 2.60 -4.31
CA LEU A 173 -4.01 1.16 -4.14
C LEU A 173 -4.29 0.45 -5.48
N VAL A 174 -5.06 1.06 -6.39
CA VAL A 174 -5.33 0.48 -7.71
C VAL A 174 -4.08 0.47 -8.59
N SER A 175 -3.19 1.47 -8.52
CA SER A 175 -1.92 1.45 -9.24
C SER A 175 -0.97 0.38 -8.69
N GLU A 176 -0.97 0.14 -7.38
CA GLU A 176 -0.22 -0.93 -6.72
C GLU A 176 -0.74 -2.31 -7.14
N TRP A 177 -2.05 -2.54 -6.98
CA TRP A 177 -2.68 -3.82 -7.26
C TRP A 177 -2.63 -4.17 -8.74
N ILE A 178 -2.80 -3.20 -9.65
CA ILE A 178 -2.74 -3.49 -11.09
C ILE A 178 -1.32 -3.85 -11.54
N ALA A 179 -0.26 -3.41 -10.82
CA ALA A 179 1.11 -3.84 -11.08
C ALA A 179 1.37 -5.32 -10.75
N CYS A 180 0.57 -5.93 -9.86
CA CYS A 180 0.56 -7.37 -9.63
C CYS A 180 -0.05 -8.19 -10.79
N SER A 181 -0.44 -7.55 -11.90
CA SER A 181 -1.12 -8.16 -13.06
C SER A 181 -0.53 -7.68 -14.39
N ASN A 182 -1.05 -8.18 -15.52
CA ASN A 182 -0.71 -7.71 -16.87
C ASN A 182 -1.49 -6.45 -17.31
N ALA A 183 -2.44 -5.99 -16.49
CA ALA A 183 -3.35 -4.89 -16.82
C ALA A 183 -2.70 -3.52 -16.63
N SER A 184 -3.43 -2.46 -16.97
CA SER A 184 -3.03 -1.07 -16.70
C SER A 184 -4.27 -0.20 -16.55
N ILE A 185 -4.18 0.85 -15.74
CA ILE A 185 -5.21 1.90 -15.73
C ILE A 185 -5.27 2.49 -17.15
N ILE A 186 -4.11 2.96 -17.62
CA ILE A 186 -3.84 3.43 -18.98
C ILE A 186 -2.43 2.96 -19.37
N THR A 187 -2.28 2.39 -20.56
CA THR A 187 -0.99 1.95 -21.12
C THR A 187 -0.21 3.11 -21.76
N PRO A 188 1.09 2.96 -22.08
CA PRO A 188 1.88 4.01 -22.75
C PRO A 188 1.38 4.43 -24.15
N ASP A 189 0.67 3.57 -24.88
CA ASP A 189 -0.05 3.95 -26.11
C ASP A 189 -1.48 4.50 -25.85
N GLY A 190 -1.78 4.73 -24.58
CA GLY A 190 -2.98 5.38 -24.06
C GLY A 190 -4.23 4.50 -24.02
N ASN A 191 -4.12 3.19 -24.23
CA ASN A 191 -5.26 2.28 -24.16
C ASN A 191 -5.67 2.04 -22.71
N VAL A 192 -6.97 1.86 -22.48
CA VAL A 192 -7.51 1.49 -21.16
C VAL A 192 -7.66 -0.04 -21.14
N THR A 193 -7.06 -0.69 -20.14
CA THR A 193 -7.12 -2.15 -19.94
C THR A 193 -7.58 -2.53 -18.53
N ILE A 194 -8.15 -1.59 -17.77
CA ILE A 194 -8.58 -1.82 -16.37
C ILE A 194 -9.71 -2.87 -16.23
N ALA A 195 -10.45 -3.13 -17.30
CA ALA A 195 -11.42 -4.23 -17.38
C ALA A 195 -10.75 -5.50 -17.93
N ASP A 196 -9.76 -6.00 -17.19
CA ASP A 196 -8.94 -7.18 -17.47
C ASP A 196 -9.29 -8.33 -16.49
N SER A 197 -9.12 -9.57 -16.94
CA SER A 197 -9.52 -10.77 -16.21
C SER A 197 -8.61 -11.12 -15.01
N ASP A 198 -7.30 -10.88 -15.12
CA ASP A 198 -6.33 -11.10 -14.04
C ASP A 198 -6.54 -10.05 -12.94
N PHE A 199 -6.78 -8.78 -13.30
CA PHE A 199 -7.12 -7.72 -12.35
C PHE A 199 -8.49 -7.93 -11.69
N ALA A 200 -9.50 -8.41 -12.44
CA ALA A 200 -10.79 -8.81 -11.88
C ALA A 200 -10.67 -10.02 -10.91
N LEU A 201 -9.70 -10.92 -11.13
CA LEU A 201 -9.38 -12.03 -10.23
C LEU A 201 -8.60 -11.56 -8.98
N LEU A 202 -7.74 -10.55 -9.11
CA LEU A 202 -7.09 -9.91 -7.97
C LEU A 202 -8.10 -9.16 -7.07
N LEU A 203 -8.96 -8.32 -7.65
CA LEU A 203 -10.03 -7.66 -6.91
C LEU A 203 -11.03 -8.67 -6.33
N THR A 204 -11.22 -9.81 -6.98
CA THR A 204 -11.93 -10.97 -6.41
C THR A 204 -11.31 -11.39 -5.07
N HIS A 205 -9.99 -11.63 -5.01
CA HIS A 205 -9.29 -11.95 -3.76
C HIS A 205 -9.38 -10.83 -2.72
N ILE A 206 -9.02 -9.60 -3.08
CA ILE A 206 -8.98 -8.48 -2.11
C ILE A 206 -10.40 -8.15 -1.59
N SER A 207 -11.46 -8.33 -2.39
CA SER A 207 -12.85 -8.16 -1.91
C SER A 207 -13.32 -9.27 -0.96
N THR A 208 -12.68 -10.45 -0.91
CA THR A 208 -12.98 -11.44 0.15
C THR A 208 -12.58 -10.91 1.52
N TRP A 209 -11.57 -10.03 1.59
CA TRP A 209 -11.00 -9.54 2.85
C TRP A 209 -12.02 -8.78 3.70
N VAL A 210 -12.94 -8.06 3.07
CA VAL A 210 -14.08 -7.38 3.71
C VAL A 210 -15.11 -8.40 4.27
N ASN A 211 -15.26 -9.55 3.60
CA ASN A 211 -16.22 -10.60 3.96
C ASN A 211 -15.69 -11.50 5.09
N THR A 212 -14.39 -11.82 5.09
CA THR A 212 -13.69 -12.56 6.16
C THR A 212 -13.37 -11.68 7.38
N GLY A 213 -13.39 -10.35 7.19
CA GLY A 213 -13.00 -9.35 8.19
C GLY A 213 -11.48 -9.25 8.36
N ILE A 214 -10.71 -9.53 7.31
CA ILE A 214 -9.31 -9.08 7.17
C ILE A 214 -9.29 -7.55 7.07
N ILE A 215 -10.22 -6.97 6.31
CA ILE A 215 -10.55 -5.54 6.37
C ILE A 215 -11.87 -5.41 7.13
N ASP A 216 -11.92 -4.51 8.11
CA ASP A 216 -13.18 -4.13 8.75
C ASP A 216 -13.97 -3.21 7.80
N LEU A 217 -15.20 -3.60 7.45
CA LEU A 217 -16.05 -2.88 6.51
C LEU A 217 -16.30 -1.42 6.92
N ASN A 218 -16.23 -1.10 8.21
CA ASN A 218 -16.41 0.27 8.67
C ASN A 218 -15.25 1.19 8.22
N ASP A 219 -14.03 0.65 8.05
CA ASP A 219 -12.84 1.42 7.68
C ASP A 219 -13.00 2.08 6.30
N ILE A 220 -13.72 1.42 5.37
CA ILE A 220 -14.00 1.89 4.01
C ILE A 220 -14.66 3.29 4.00
N ASP A 221 -15.59 3.54 4.93
CA ASP A 221 -16.32 4.80 5.05
C ASP A 221 -15.69 5.78 6.05
N THR A 222 -14.79 5.33 6.94
CA THR A 222 -14.42 6.07 8.18
C THR A 222 -12.94 6.22 8.48
N PHE A 223 -12.04 5.54 7.76
CA PHE A 223 -10.61 5.59 8.05
C PHE A 223 -9.86 6.42 7.02
N GLY A 224 -9.39 7.60 7.42
CA GLY A 224 -8.30 8.27 6.74
C GLY A 224 -6.94 7.76 7.21
N GLN A 225 -5.87 8.42 6.77
CA GLN A 225 -4.49 8.13 7.16
C GLN A 225 -4.30 8.11 8.68
N SER A 226 -4.88 9.09 9.40
CA SER A 226 -4.73 9.22 10.85
C SER A 226 -5.36 8.04 11.61
N GLU A 227 -6.54 7.60 11.21
CA GLU A 227 -7.27 6.49 11.82
C GLU A 227 -6.57 5.15 11.56
N ALA A 228 -6.11 4.90 10.33
CA ALA A 228 -5.37 3.70 9.96
C ALA A 228 -4.04 3.58 10.71
N LEU A 229 -3.25 4.66 10.72
CA LEU A 229 -2.01 4.78 11.49
C LEU A 229 -2.27 4.56 12.98
N SER A 230 -3.31 5.20 13.55
CA SER A 230 -3.67 5.06 14.96
C SER A 230 -4.09 3.63 15.33
N ARG A 231 -4.82 2.91 14.45
CA ARG A 231 -5.19 1.50 14.67
C ARG A 231 -3.95 0.60 14.68
N PHE A 232 -3.01 0.82 13.77
CA PHE A 232 -1.74 0.07 13.75
C PHE A 232 -0.90 0.38 15.00
N VAL A 233 -0.72 1.66 15.35
CA VAL A 233 0.06 2.08 16.53
C VAL A 233 -0.52 1.50 17.83
N GLN A 234 -1.85 1.39 17.94
CA GLN A 234 -2.52 0.73 19.06
C GLN A 234 -2.44 -0.81 19.05
N GLY A 235 -1.76 -1.43 18.09
CA GLY A 235 -1.68 -2.89 17.93
C GLY A 235 -2.99 -3.55 17.49
N GLN A 236 -3.92 -2.79 16.91
CA GLN A 236 -5.25 -3.26 16.47
C GLN A 236 -5.32 -3.55 14.95
N ALA A 237 -4.16 -3.63 14.28
CA ALA A 237 -4.01 -4.14 12.92
C ALA A 237 -2.76 -5.05 12.82
N VAL A 238 -2.81 -6.08 11.97
CA VAL A 238 -1.62 -6.91 11.66
C VAL A 238 -0.74 -6.25 10.60
N PHE A 239 -1.35 -5.74 9.52
CA PHE A 239 -0.71 -4.91 8.48
C PHE A 239 -1.34 -3.52 8.40
N LEU A 240 -0.52 -2.52 8.09
CA LEU A 240 -0.88 -1.16 7.69
C LEU A 240 -0.30 -0.90 6.31
N HIS A 241 -1.14 -0.58 5.32
CA HIS A 241 -0.71 -0.01 4.04
C HIS A 241 -0.64 1.52 4.16
N THR A 242 0.52 2.10 3.83
CA THR A 242 0.75 3.56 3.77
C THR A 242 2.05 3.88 2.99
N THR A 243 2.44 5.15 2.90
CA THR A 243 3.71 5.59 2.30
C THR A 243 4.88 5.66 3.30
N SER A 244 6.11 5.73 2.80
CA SER A 244 7.35 5.80 3.59
C SER A 244 7.38 6.88 4.68
N ASN A 245 6.79 8.04 4.44
CA ASN A 245 6.77 9.18 5.38
C ASN A 245 6.09 8.83 6.73
N ASP A 246 5.13 7.89 6.76
CA ASP A 246 4.51 7.42 8.01
C ASP A 246 5.44 6.52 8.86
N LEU A 247 6.54 6.01 8.32
CA LEU A 247 7.54 5.23 9.09
C LEU A 247 8.09 6.06 10.26
N ALA A 248 8.29 7.37 10.07
CA ALA A 248 8.77 8.28 11.10
C ALA A 248 7.82 8.36 12.31
N ALA A 249 6.50 8.24 12.06
CA ALA A 249 5.46 8.26 13.08
C ALA A 249 5.28 6.91 13.81
N VAL A 250 5.73 5.79 13.22
CA VAL A 250 5.69 4.45 13.83
C VAL A 250 7.01 4.11 14.53
N LEU A 251 8.12 4.16 13.80
CA LEU A 251 9.45 3.75 14.27
C LEU A 251 10.13 4.80 15.16
N GLY A 252 9.75 6.07 14.99
CA GLY A 252 10.20 7.19 15.80
C GLY A 252 11.58 7.72 15.42
N ARG A 253 11.65 9.02 15.08
CA ARG A 253 12.85 9.74 14.60
C ARG A 253 14.14 9.58 15.42
N ASN A 254 14.05 9.19 16.68
CA ASN A 254 15.21 9.01 17.58
C ASN A 254 15.13 7.69 18.39
N GLY A 255 14.61 6.61 17.79
CA GLY A 255 14.43 5.30 18.44
C GLY A 255 13.30 5.24 19.48
N ASN A 256 12.63 6.37 19.73
CA ASN A 256 11.37 6.45 20.49
C ASN A 256 10.20 5.98 19.62
N SER A 257 10.16 4.68 19.34
CA SER A 257 9.05 4.01 18.64
C SER A 257 7.71 4.33 19.29
N ALA A 258 6.70 4.65 18.47
CA ALA A 258 5.33 4.81 18.92
C ALA A 258 4.67 3.47 19.28
N VAL A 259 5.23 2.35 18.79
CA VAL A 259 4.75 0.99 19.03
C VAL A 259 5.62 0.20 20.00
N ILE A 260 4.98 -0.68 20.76
CA ILE A 260 5.60 -1.57 21.76
C ILE A 260 5.90 -2.98 21.21
N PHE A 261 5.90 -3.14 19.88
CA PHE A 261 6.06 -4.41 19.18
C PHE A 261 7.03 -4.26 18.00
N ASP A 262 7.65 -5.36 17.58
CA ASP A 262 8.61 -5.33 16.47
C ASP A 262 7.87 -5.11 15.14
N VAL A 263 8.26 -4.06 14.40
CA VAL A 263 7.73 -3.74 13.07
C VAL A 263 8.60 -4.38 12.00
N GLY A 264 7.98 -4.93 10.96
CA GLY A 264 8.61 -5.20 9.68
C GLY A 264 7.98 -4.38 8.56
N VAL A 265 8.66 -4.34 7.41
CA VAL A 265 8.19 -3.71 6.18
C VAL A 265 8.32 -4.69 5.01
N ILE A 266 7.37 -4.65 4.08
CA ILE A 266 7.41 -5.29 2.75
C ILE A 266 6.71 -4.37 1.74
N GLY A 267 6.94 -4.56 0.44
CA GLY A 267 6.02 -4.02 -0.58
C GLY A 267 4.76 -4.89 -0.66
N MET A 268 3.81 -4.50 -1.49
CA MET A 268 2.64 -5.34 -1.77
C MET A 268 3.08 -6.54 -2.61
N PRO A 269 2.90 -7.80 -2.13
CA PRO A 269 3.39 -8.97 -2.85
C PRO A 269 2.48 -9.33 -4.03
N ALA A 270 3.02 -10.06 -5.01
CA ALA A 270 2.28 -10.52 -6.18
C ALA A 270 1.13 -11.48 -5.84
N LEU A 271 0.14 -11.60 -6.73
CA LEU A 271 -0.86 -12.67 -6.68
C LEU A 271 -0.33 -13.87 -7.50
N ASN A 272 -0.11 -15.00 -6.86
CA ASN A 272 0.41 -16.19 -7.52
C ASN A 272 -0.54 -16.67 -8.63
N GLY A 273 -0.01 -16.86 -9.84
CA GLY A 273 -0.68 -17.57 -10.93
C GLY A 273 -1.45 -16.72 -11.94
N ILE A 274 -1.57 -15.39 -11.75
CA ILE A 274 -2.18 -14.46 -12.73
C ILE A 274 -1.12 -13.87 -13.68
N GLY A 275 -0.35 -14.77 -14.30
CA GLY A 275 0.86 -14.41 -15.05
C GLY A 275 2.04 -14.06 -14.13
N SER A 276 2.87 -13.14 -14.60
CA SER A 276 3.91 -12.48 -13.81
C SER A 276 3.57 -10.98 -13.81
N GLY A 277 3.65 -10.30 -12.66
CA GLY A 277 3.36 -8.86 -12.60
C GLY A 277 4.36 -8.03 -13.40
N ILE A 278 4.27 -6.69 -13.31
CA ILE A 278 5.12 -5.78 -14.11
C ILE A 278 6.61 -6.15 -13.97
N GLY A 279 7.28 -6.36 -15.10
CA GLY A 279 8.69 -6.77 -15.16
C GLY A 279 9.00 -8.21 -14.73
N GLY A 280 8.00 -8.97 -14.28
CA GLY A 280 8.19 -10.26 -13.64
C GLY A 280 8.54 -10.17 -12.15
N ALA A 281 8.18 -9.07 -11.48
CA ALA A 281 8.49 -8.82 -10.07
C ALA A 281 7.52 -9.52 -9.10
N ASP A 282 8.02 -9.78 -7.88
CA ASP A 282 7.29 -10.42 -6.79
C ASP A 282 6.72 -9.41 -5.76
N THR A 283 7.15 -8.14 -5.79
CA THR A 283 6.80 -7.10 -4.79
C THR A 283 6.78 -5.70 -5.39
N PHE A 284 5.75 -4.92 -5.05
CA PHE A 284 5.41 -3.65 -5.69
C PHE A 284 5.23 -2.50 -4.68
N GLY A 285 5.39 -1.27 -5.18
CA GLY A 285 5.02 -0.03 -4.49
C GLY A 285 4.80 1.12 -5.48
N VAL A 286 4.00 2.11 -5.10
CA VAL A 286 3.60 3.23 -5.96
C VAL A 286 4.42 4.47 -5.64
N VAL A 287 4.96 5.13 -6.67
CA VAL A 287 5.66 6.41 -6.54
C VAL A 287 4.68 7.49 -6.08
N ASP A 288 5.05 8.18 -5.00
CA ASP A 288 4.33 9.34 -4.48
C ASP A 288 5.29 10.44 -4.01
N GLY A 289 4.75 11.57 -3.56
CA GLY A 289 5.52 12.72 -3.08
C GLY A 289 5.62 13.85 -4.10
N TYR A 290 6.81 14.45 -4.22
CA TYR A 290 7.00 15.75 -4.87
C TYR A 290 8.21 15.81 -5.80
N ALA A 291 8.05 16.61 -6.85
CA ALA A 291 9.05 16.92 -7.86
C ALA A 291 9.33 18.43 -7.92
N LEU A 292 10.51 18.77 -8.44
CA LEU A 292 10.97 20.14 -8.68
C LEU A 292 10.84 20.50 -10.17
N ALA A 293 10.23 21.64 -10.47
CA ALA A 293 10.03 22.13 -11.83
C ALA A 293 10.37 23.62 -11.97
N VAL A 294 11.10 24.00 -13.02
CA VAL A 294 11.39 25.42 -13.32
C VAL A 294 10.28 26.02 -14.16
N TYR A 295 9.75 27.16 -13.72
CA TYR A 295 8.62 27.83 -14.36
C TYR A 295 9.02 28.47 -15.70
N ARG A 296 8.24 28.19 -16.76
CA ARG A 296 8.53 28.60 -18.14
C ARG A 296 8.66 30.12 -18.34
N TYR A 297 8.03 30.92 -17.48
CA TYR A 297 8.07 32.38 -17.53
C TYR A 297 8.87 33.01 -16.37
N SER A 298 9.69 32.23 -15.67
CA SER A 298 10.67 32.73 -14.69
C SER A 298 11.62 33.75 -15.34
N LYS A 299 11.97 34.80 -14.60
CA LYS A 299 13.01 35.76 -15.00
C LYS A 299 14.43 35.31 -14.62
N ASN A 300 14.53 34.22 -13.85
CA ASN A 300 15.75 33.74 -13.19
C ASN A 300 16.12 32.30 -13.58
N ILE A 301 15.76 31.83 -14.78
CA ILE A 301 15.95 30.44 -15.29
C ILE A 301 17.35 29.87 -14.93
N ASP A 302 18.44 30.59 -15.27
CA ASP A 302 19.82 30.17 -15.01
C ASP A 302 20.17 29.97 -13.51
N ALA A 303 19.42 30.60 -12.60
CA ALA A 303 19.56 30.42 -11.16
C ALA A 303 18.61 29.33 -10.64
N ALA A 304 17.37 29.29 -11.15
CA ALA A 304 16.39 28.26 -10.79
C ALA A 304 16.88 26.85 -11.16
N LEU A 305 17.49 26.70 -12.35
CA LEU A 305 18.12 25.47 -12.80
C LEU A 305 19.25 25.01 -11.88
N LYS A 306 20.14 25.91 -11.44
CA LYS A 306 21.24 25.57 -10.51
C LYS A 306 20.74 25.19 -9.11
N VAL A 307 19.68 25.84 -8.63
CA VAL A 307 19.03 25.47 -7.36
C VAL A 307 18.41 24.08 -7.48
N LEU A 308 17.71 23.80 -8.59
CA LEU A 308 17.12 22.49 -8.87
C LEU A 308 18.20 21.40 -8.99
N GLU A 309 19.25 21.61 -9.78
CA GLU A 309 20.43 20.73 -9.92
C GLU A 309 21.04 20.38 -8.55
N TYR A 310 21.17 21.39 -7.68
CA TYR A 310 21.69 21.18 -6.33
C TYR A 310 20.74 20.36 -5.44
N LEU A 311 19.44 20.67 -5.43
CA LEU A 311 18.44 20.00 -4.59
C LEU A 311 18.22 18.52 -4.94
N VAL A 312 18.63 18.06 -6.12
CA VAL A 312 18.61 16.63 -6.51
C VAL A 312 20.00 15.99 -6.57
N SER A 313 21.03 16.69 -6.08
CA SER A 313 22.41 16.20 -6.13
C SER A 313 22.72 15.21 -5.00
N ASP A 314 23.58 14.22 -5.28
CA ASP A 314 24.06 13.20 -4.33
C ASP A 314 24.53 13.81 -2.99
N VAL A 315 25.12 15.02 -3.06
CA VAL A 315 25.66 15.75 -1.90
C VAL A 315 24.54 16.39 -1.06
N TYR A 316 23.49 16.89 -1.70
CA TYR A 316 22.33 17.43 -0.99
C TYR A 316 21.52 16.29 -0.36
N GLU A 317 21.09 15.31 -1.16
CA GLU A 317 20.28 14.17 -0.72
C GLU A 317 20.94 13.42 0.46
N LYS A 318 22.25 13.13 0.36
CA LYS A 318 22.99 12.51 1.46
C LYS A 318 23.11 13.41 2.70
N SER A 319 23.09 14.74 2.54
CA SER A 319 23.12 15.67 3.68
C SER A 319 21.77 15.74 4.39
N GLU A 320 20.65 15.65 3.67
CA GLU A 320 19.31 15.59 4.27
C GLU A 320 19.17 14.33 5.14
N PHE A 321 19.40 13.15 4.54
CA PHE A 321 19.41 11.84 5.23
C PHE A 321 20.42 11.73 6.39
N THR A 322 21.37 12.66 6.55
CA THR A 322 22.35 12.63 7.67
C THR A 322 22.30 13.87 8.55
N SER A 323 21.31 14.75 8.35
CA SER A 323 21.11 15.94 9.16
C SER A 323 20.53 15.60 10.54
N PRO A 324 20.79 16.42 11.59
CA PRO A 324 20.27 16.14 12.93
C PRO A 324 18.73 16.14 13.04
N ASP A 325 18.07 16.98 12.24
CA ASP A 325 16.62 17.20 12.27
C ASP A 325 15.84 16.08 11.54
N GLU A 326 16.40 15.55 10.45
CA GLU A 326 15.81 14.49 9.62
C GLU A 326 16.28 13.07 10.02
N GLN A 327 16.90 12.90 11.19
CA GLN A 327 17.11 11.55 11.76
C GLN A 327 15.79 10.79 11.85
N GLY A 328 15.74 9.60 11.26
CA GLY A 328 14.50 8.81 11.09
C GLY A 328 13.40 9.48 10.27
N ASP A 329 13.75 10.38 9.36
CA ASP A 329 13.09 10.43 8.05
C ASP A 329 13.45 9.15 7.26
N PHE A 330 12.51 8.63 6.48
CA PHE A 330 12.64 7.37 5.75
C PHE A 330 12.19 7.47 4.29
N ASP A 331 12.11 8.68 3.73
CA ASP A 331 11.81 8.87 2.31
C ASP A 331 12.82 8.15 1.38
N PHE A 332 12.42 7.98 0.13
CA PHE A 332 12.99 6.99 -0.78
C PHE A 332 14.16 7.59 -1.60
N PRO A 333 15.40 7.06 -1.51
CA PRO A 333 16.54 7.64 -2.21
C PRO A 333 16.37 7.67 -3.73
N ILE A 334 16.36 8.89 -4.29
CA ILE A 334 16.14 9.14 -5.71
C ILE A 334 17.38 8.76 -6.53
N ASN A 335 18.59 9.05 -6.02
CA ASN A 335 19.84 8.68 -6.69
C ASN A 335 20.19 7.21 -6.40
N ARG A 336 20.15 6.39 -7.44
CA ARG A 336 20.16 4.91 -7.37
C ARG A 336 21.33 4.31 -6.59
N HIS A 337 22.47 5.00 -6.57
CA HIS A 337 23.69 4.52 -5.91
C HIS A 337 23.69 4.77 -4.39
N LEU A 338 22.88 5.70 -3.87
CA LEU A 338 22.80 5.99 -2.44
C LEU A 338 22.15 4.85 -1.64
N LEU A 339 21.31 4.03 -2.28
CA LEU A 339 20.85 2.75 -1.72
C LEU A 339 21.98 1.74 -1.47
N GLN A 340 23.21 1.97 -1.96
CA GLN A 340 24.40 1.17 -1.62
C GLN A 340 25.40 1.94 -0.73
N ASP A 341 25.09 3.17 -0.33
CA ASP A 341 25.94 3.93 0.59
C ASP A 341 25.74 3.44 2.03
N PRO A 342 26.80 3.07 2.76
CA PRO A 342 26.66 2.46 4.09
C PRO A 342 26.10 3.42 5.14
N VAL A 343 26.18 4.75 4.94
CA VAL A 343 25.59 5.73 5.86
C VAL A 343 24.08 5.80 5.67
N ILE A 344 23.62 5.85 4.41
CA ILE A 344 22.19 5.82 4.05
C ILE A 344 21.56 4.50 4.49
N ALA A 345 22.22 3.37 4.25
CA ALA A 345 21.76 2.06 4.70
C ALA A 345 21.69 1.93 6.24
N THR A 346 22.62 2.56 6.96
CA THR A 346 22.59 2.60 8.44
C THR A 346 21.42 3.43 8.95
N HIS A 347 21.14 4.57 8.30
CA HIS A 347 20.03 5.47 8.64
C HIS A 347 18.66 4.86 8.34
N LEU A 348 18.46 4.32 7.13
CA LEU A 348 17.23 3.63 6.75
C LEU A 348 17.02 2.32 7.52
N THR A 349 18.08 1.70 8.04
CA THR A 349 18.13 0.35 8.64
C THR A 349 17.98 -0.79 7.61
N ASP A 350 18.48 -1.99 7.96
CA ASP A 350 18.52 -3.15 7.06
C ASP A 350 17.15 -3.50 6.41
N PRO A 351 16.00 -3.52 7.11
CA PRO A 351 14.72 -3.92 6.51
C PRO A 351 14.21 -2.94 5.44
N ILE A 352 14.33 -1.63 5.67
CA ILE A 352 13.86 -0.61 4.71
C ILE A 352 14.86 -0.49 3.56
N THR A 353 16.17 -0.58 3.83
CA THR A 353 17.20 -0.66 2.79
C THR A 353 16.97 -1.86 1.87
N ASN A 354 16.66 -3.03 2.44
CA ASN A 354 16.33 -4.24 1.67
C ASN A 354 15.05 -4.04 0.84
N LEU A 355 14.00 -3.46 1.42
CA LEU A 355 12.79 -3.11 0.69
C LEU A 355 13.10 -2.21 -0.51
N TYR A 356 13.77 -1.08 -0.31
CA TYR A 356 14.03 -0.10 -1.36
C TYR A 356 14.99 -0.61 -2.45
N GLN A 357 15.84 -1.60 -2.15
CA GLN A 357 16.68 -2.28 -3.14
C GLN A 357 15.94 -3.30 -4.01
N ASN A 358 14.77 -3.80 -3.59
CA ASN A 358 14.07 -4.93 -4.23
C ASN A 358 12.62 -4.62 -4.64
N ILE A 359 12.04 -3.50 -4.21
CA ILE A 359 10.68 -3.09 -4.60
C ILE A 359 10.63 -2.66 -6.05
N THR A 360 9.63 -3.13 -6.81
CA THR A 360 9.37 -2.63 -8.16
C THR A 360 8.39 -1.46 -8.07
N LEU A 361 8.82 -0.30 -8.56
CA LEU A 361 8.04 0.93 -8.50
C LEU A 361 7.09 1.06 -9.69
N THR A 362 5.90 1.59 -9.44
CA THR A 362 4.90 1.88 -10.47
C THR A 362 4.37 3.31 -10.34
N ASN A 363 3.99 3.91 -11.48
CA ASN A 363 3.53 5.29 -11.56
C ASN A 363 2.02 5.38 -11.75
N ARG A 364 1.42 6.32 -11.02
CA ARG A 364 0.03 6.76 -11.29
C ARG A 364 0.03 7.48 -12.66
N PRO A 365 -0.97 7.29 -13.55
CA PRO A 365 -0.89 7.69 -14.96
C PRO A 365 -1.00 9.21 -15.24
N ALA A 366 -0.69 10.08 -14.26
CA ALA A 366 -0.86 11.52 -14.33
C ALA A 366 -0.11 12.16 -15.50
N THR A 367 1.14 11.78 -15.73
CA THR A 367 1.96 12.28 -16.85
C THR A 367 1.45 11.83 -18.23
N MET A 368 0.76 10.68 -18.31
CA MET A 368 0.21 10.14 -19.55
C MET A 368 -1.11 10.82 -19.99
N VAL A 369 -1.86 11.40 -19.05
CA VAL A 369 -3.22 11.92 -19.28
C VAL A 369 -3.39 13.41 -19.03
N GLY A 370 -2.43 14.04 -18.36
CA GLY A 370 -2.47 15.45 -17.99
C GLY A 370 -3.72 15.84 -17.19
N SER A 371 -4.38 16.91 -17.60
CA SER A 371 -5.56 17.48 -16.93
C SER A 371 -6.75 16.53 -16.70
N HIS A 372 -6.80 15.38 -17.39
CA HIS A 372 -7.80 14.35 -17.15
C HIS A 372 -7.58 13.56 -15.85
N TYR A 373 -6.38 13.62 -15.25
CA TYR A 373 -6.00 12.73 -14.15
C TYR A 373 -6.90 12.87 -12.92
N ASN A 374 -7.23 14.10 -12.50
CA ASN A 374 -8.13 14.32 -11.35
C ASN A 374 -9.52 13.69 -11.57
N ASN A 375 -10.06 13.74 -12.80
CA ASN A 375 -11.34 13.10 -13.12
C ASN A 375 -11.21 11.57 -13.12
N ILE A 376 -10.12 11.05 -13.68
CA ILE A 376 -9.79 9.61 -13.70
C ILE A 376 -9.68 9.06 -12.27
N SER A 377 -8.98 9.76 -11.37
CA SER A 377 -8.87 9.39 -9.96
C SER A 377 -10.22 9.33 -9.27
N LEU A 378 -11.09 10.32 -9.46
CA LEU A 378 -12.45 10.31 -8.91
C LEU A 378 -13.31 9.17 -9.45
N LEU A 379 -13.15 8.80 -10.72
CA LEU A 379 -13.83 7.64 -11.33
C LEU A 379 -13.33 6.30 -10.75
N ILE A 380 -12.03 6.17 -10.51
CA ILE A 380 -11.42 5.00 -9.85
C ILE A 380 -11.95 4.89 -8.42
N THR A 381 -11.84 5.95 -7.62
CA THR A 381 -12.33 6.01 -6.22
C THR A 381 -13.79 5.60 -6.12
N ALA A 382 -14.68 6.23 -6.91
CA ALA A 382 -16.10 5.90 -6.89
C ALA A 382 -16.39 4.45 -7.33
N THR A 383 -15.56 3.85 -8.20
CA THR A 383 -15.73 2.46 -8.61
C THR A 383 -15.27 1.50 -7.51
N MET A 384 -14.13 1.77 -6.87
CA MET A 384 -13.60 0.92 -5.81
C MET A 384 -14.46 0.93 -4.55
N THR A 385 -14.98 2.10 -4.12
CA THR A 385 -15.98 2.15 -3.04
C THR A 385 -17.21 1.29 -3.36
N ASN A 386 -17.71 1.31 -4.61
CA ASN A 386 -18.84 0.46 -5.02
C ASN A 386 -18.49 -1.05 -5.03
N ILE A 387 -17.25 -1.42 -5.37
CA ILE A 387 -16.75 -2.81 -5.28
C ILE A 387 -16.70 -3.26 -3.83
N PHE A 388 -16.06 -2.49 -2.93
CA PHE A 388 -15.88 -2.87 -1.53
C PHE A 388 -17.20 -2.86 -0.73
N HIS A 389 -18.17 -2.03 -1.11
CA HIS A 389 -19.53 -2.07 -0.58
C HIS A 389 -20.41 -3.18 -1.20
N GLY A 390 -19.97 -3.83 -2.28
CA GLY A 390 -20.72 -4.91 -2.92
C GLY A 390 -21.97 -4.45 -3.68
N VAL A 391 -21.91 -3.28 -4.32
CA VAL A 391 -23.06 -2.64 -5.00
C VAL A 391 -23.47 -3.37 -6.28
N SER A 392 -22.51 -3.98 -6.98
CA SER A 392 -22.71 -4.86 -8.14
C SER A 392 -21.58 -5.90 -8.18
N ASP A 393 -21.54 -6.75 -9.20
CA ASP A 393 -20.39 -7.61 -9.44
C ASP A 393 -19.17 -6.80 -9.92
N ILE A 394 -17.98 -7.31 -9.59
CA ILE A 394 -16.70 -6.66 -9.88
C ILE A 394 -16.54 -6.36 -11.37
N ARG A 395 -16.92 -7.30 -12.25
CA ARG A 395 -16.70 -7.12 -13.69
C ARG A 395 -17.56 -6.02 -14.27
N THR A 396 -18.86 -6.00 -13.98
CA THR A 396 -19.77 -4.93 -14.41
C THR A 396 -19.23 -3.55 -13.98
N LEU A 397 -18.67 -3.43 -12.78
CA LEU A 397 -18.08 -2.19 -12.29
C LEU A 397 -16.78 -1.80 -13.01
N LEU A 398 -15.94 -2.77 -13.41
CA LEU A 398 -14.75 -2.52 -14.23
C LEU A 398 -15.10 -2.16 -15.69
N ASP A 399 -16.07 -2.82 -16.33
CA ASP A 399 -16.57 -2.47 -17.66
C ASP A 399 -17.19 -1.06 -17.70
N GLU A 400 -17.92 -0.72 -16.64
CA GLU A 400 -18.40 0.64 -16.43
C GLU A 400 -17.26 1.65 -16.26
N LEU A 401 -16.19 1.30 -15.52
CA LEU A 401 -15.02 2.16 -15.34
C LEU A 401 -14.26 2.34 -16.65
N ASP A 402 -13.96 1.28 -17.40
CA ASP A 402 -13.35 1.35 -18.74
C ASP A 402 -14.14 2.29 -19.68
N THR A 403 -15.46 2.13 -19.71
CA THR A 403 -16.35 3.00 -20.49
C THR A 403 -16.29 4.47 -20.04
N LYS A 404 -16.18 4.73 -18.73
CA LYS A 404 -16.05 6.09 -18.17
C LYS A 404 -14.68 6.71 -18.47
N LEU A 405 -13.60 5.94 -18.32
CA LEU A 405 -12.22 6.37 -18.62
C LEU A 405 -12.03 6.67 -20.11
N LEU A 406 -12.48 5.78 -21.00
CA LEU A 406 -12.43 6.02 -22.44
C LEU A 406 -13.20 7.28 -22.84
N LYS A 407 -14.38 7.51 -22.23
CA LYS A 407 -15.17 8.72 -22.46
C LYS A 407 -14.45 9.99 -21.97
N GLU A 408 -13.83 9.94 -20.80
CA GLU A 408 -13.05 11.06 -20.24
C GLU A 408 -11.88 11.44 -21.16
N LEU A 409 -11.14 10.44 -21.66
CA LEU A 409 -10.05 10.58 -22.63
C LEU A 409 -10.53 10.94 -24.07
N GLY A 410 -11.83 11.19 -24.28
CA GLY A 410 -12.41 11.47 -25.59
C GLY A 410 -12.34 10.29 -26.59
N LYS A 411 -11.98 9.09 -26.14
CA LYS A 411 -11.85 7.87 -26.96
C LYS A 411 -13.21 7.22 -27.19
N LYS A 412 -13.29 6.39 -28.23
CA LYS A 412 -14.49 5.59 -28.50
C LYS A 412 -14.61 4.46 -27.48
N PRO A 413 -15.80 4.16 -26.94
CA PRO A 413 -16.01 2.94 -26.16
C PRO A 413 -15.59 1.69 -26.92
N ARG A 414 -15.05 0.69 -26.22
CA ARG A 414 -14.71 -0.61 -26.81
C ARG A 414 -15.96 -1.35 -27.27
N ASN A 415 -15.81 -2.20 -28.28
CA ASN A 415 -16.91 -2.98 -28.84
C ASN A 415 -17.12 -4.23 -27.99
N THR A 416 -18.16 -4.25 -27.15
CA THR A 416 -18.44 -5.27 -26.12
C THR A 416 -18.79 -6.68 -26.62
N LEU A 417 -18.47 -6.98 -27.88
CA LEU A 417 -18.52 -8.33 -28.46
C LEU A 417 -17.21 -9.12 -28.27
N THR A 418 -16.13 -8.44 -27.89
CA THR A 418 -14.83 -9.03 -27.53
C THR A 418 -14.26 -8.25 -26.35
N ASP A 419 -14.01 -8.95 -25.24
CA ASP A 419 -13.32 -8.43 -24.06
C ASP A 419 -11.82 -8.17 -24.37
N VAL A 420 -11.04 -7.62 -23.43
CA VAL A 420 -9.56 -7.59 -23.50
C VAL A 420 -9.05 -9.02 -23.77
N ASP A 421 -9.55 -9.98 -22.99
CA ASP A 421 -9.01 -11.35 -22.91
C ASP A 421 -9.93 -12.41 -23.52
N ASN A 422 -11.16 -12.02 -23.85
CA ASN A 422 -12.27 -12.88 -24.31
C ASN A 422 -12.68 -14.00 -23.33
N ALA A 423 -12.41 -13.83 -22.03
CA ALA A 423 -12.74 -14.78 -20.97
C ALA A 423 -13.90 -14.27 -20.07
N PRO A 424 -14.83 -15.13 -19.61
CA PRO A 424 -15.83 -14.74 -18.62
C PRO A 424 -15.22 -14.77 -17.19
N PRO A 425 -15.15 -13.63 -16.49
CA PRO A 425 -14.55 -13.55 -15.15
C PRO A 425 -15.47 -14.12 -14.05
N PRO A 426 -14.95 -14.36 -12.83
CA PRO A 426 -15.75 -14.82 -11.70
C PRO A 426 -16.85 -13.81 -11.31
N VAL A 427 -18.10 -14.26 -11.33
CA VAL A 427 -19.25 -13.44 -10.86
C VAL A 427 -19.25 -13.38 -9.34
N ILE A 428 -18.48 -12.44 -8.79
CA ILE A 428 -18.55 -12.09 -7.36
C ILE A 428 -19.54 -10.95 -7.19
N THR A 429 -20.81 -11.35 -7.01
CA THR A 429 -21.67 -10.57 -6.13
C THR A 429 -21.13 -10.74 -4.72
N LEU A 430 -20.55 -9.69 -4.11
CA LEU A 430 -20.40 -9.70 -2.66
C LEU A 430 -21.81 -9.97 -2.07
N PRO A 431 -21.95 -10.86 -1.08
CA PRO A 431 -23.18 -10.98 -0.31
C PRO A 431 -23.25 -9.76 0.61
N GLY A 432 -23.46 -8.58 0.02
CA GLY A 432 -23.44 -7.28 0.69
C GLY A 432 -24.27 -7.37 1.96
N ARG A 433 -23.67 -6.95 3.09
CA ARG A 433 -24.23 -7.16 4.42
C ARG A 433 -25.58 -6.45 4.55
N LYS A 434 -26.64 -7.15 4.13
CA LYS A 434 -27.88 -7.13 4.89
C LYS A 434 -27.46 -7.34 6.33
N GLN A 435 -27.70 -6.32 7.15
CA GLN A 435 -28.24 -6.57 8.47
C GLN A 435 -29.55 -7.34 8.28
N ILE A 436 -29.45 -8.65 7.99
CA ILE A 436 -30.44 -9.60 8.44
C ILE A 436 -30.42 -9.35 9.94
N GLN A 437 -31.45 -8.67 10.43
CA GLN A 437 -31.62 -8.41 11.85
C GLN A 437 -31.91 -9.76 12.51
N TYR A 438 -30.87 -10.55 12.69
CA TYR A 438 -30.89 -11.73 13.55
C TYR A 438 -31.30 -11.30 14.95
N MET A 439 -31.06 -10.04 15.36
CA MET A 439 -31.71 -9.44 16.54
C MET A 439 -33.23 -9.66 16.55
N GLY A 440 -33.95 -9.47 15.43
CA GLY A 440 -35.40 -9.75 15.36
C GLY A 440 -35.74 -11.23 15.53
N VAL A 441 -34.98 -12.12 14.89
CA VAL A 441 -35.19 -13.59 14.97
C VAL A 441 -34.78 -14.14 16.34
N GLN A 442 -33.68 -13.66 16.90
CA GLN A 442 -33.13 -14.01 18.22
C GLN A 442 -34.03 -13.47 19.33
N VAL A 443 -34.55 -12.24 19.21
CA VAL A 443 -35.55 -11.70 20.15
C VAL A 443 -36.87 -12.46 20.04
N ALA A 444 -37.31 -12.85 18.84
CA ALA A 444 -38.49 -13.72 18.68
C ALA A 444 -38.26 -15.11 19.31
N LEU A 445 -37.11 -15.74 19.09
CA LEU A 445 -36.74 -17.02 19.72
C LEU A 445 -36.60 -16.88 21.25
N LEU A 446 -36.04 -15.77 21.74
CA LEU A 446 -35.96 -15.45 23.17
C LEU A 446 -37.36 -15.31 23.79
N PHE A 447 -38.28 -14.59 23.14
CA PHE A 447 -39.68 -14.50 23.58
C PHE A 447 -40.41 -15.85 23.50
N ILE A 448 -40.12 -16.71 22.53
CA ILE A 448 -40.64 -18.09 22.48
C ILE A 448 -40.11 -18.91 23.66
N VAL A 449 -38.82 -18.86 23.96
CA VAL A 449 -38.20 -19.58 25.11
C VAL A 449 -38.75 -19.04 26.44
N ILE A 450 -38.89 -17.73 26.60
CA ILE A 450 -39.52 -17.10 27.77
C ILE A 450 -40.99 -17.52 27.88
N GLY A 451 -41.75 -17.48 26.79
CA GLY A 451 -43.16 -17.87 26.75
C GLY A 451 -43.39 -19.33 27.12
N ILE A 452 -42.56 -20.24 26.60
CA ILE A 452 -42.58 -21.67 26.98
C ILE A 452 -42.22 -21.82 28.46
N THR A 453 -41.18 -21.14 28.95
CA THR A 453 -40.75 -21.20 30.36
C THR A 453 -41.84 -20.71 31.31
N VAL A 454 -42.45 -19.56 31.01
CA VAL A 454 -43.57 -19.00 31.78
C VAL A 454 -44.79 -19.92 31.69
N GLY A 455 -45.10 -20.50 30.53
CA GLY A 455 -46.18 -21.47 30.35
C GLY A 455 -45.99 -22.72 31.22
N VAL A 456 -44.78 -23.30 31.24
CA VAL A 456 -44.44 -24.45 32.10
C VAL A 456 -44.56 -24.10 33.59
N ILE A 457 -44.10 -22.91 34.01
CA ILE A 457 -44.23 -22.44 35.39
C ILE A 457 -45.71 -22.25 35.78
N LEU A 458 -46.53 -21.66 34.90
CA LEU A 458 -47.96 -21.46 35.14
C LEU A 458 -48.73 -22.78 35.18
N CYS A 459 -48.47 -23.71 34.24
CA CYS A 459 -49.05 -25.05 34.26
C CYS A 459 -48.67 -25.81 35.53
N ARG A 460 -47.39 -25.78 35.93
CA ARG A 460 -46.93 -26.40 37.19
C ARG A 460 -47.66 -25.81 38.40
N ARG A 461 -47.71 -24.47 38.50
CA ARG A 461 -48.38 -23.77 39.60
C ARG A 461 -49.89 -24.03 39.61
N TYR A 462 -50.51 -24.23 38.44
CA TYR A 462 -51.92 -24.63 38.31
C TYR A 462 -52.15 -26.06 38.83
N PHE A 463 -51.29 -27.02 38.49
CA PHE A 463 -51.35 -28.38 39.04
C PHE A 463 -51.07 -28.43 40.56
N GLU A 464 -50.24 -27.52 41.08
CA GLU A 464 -49.99 -27.36 42.52
C GLU A 464 -51.18 -26.70 43.26
N LEU A 465 -51.96 -25.85 42.58
CA LEU A 465 -53.15 -25.16 43.14
C LEU A 465 -54.46 -25.95 43.00
N TYR A 466 -54.62 -26.78 41.97
CA TYR A 466 -55.85 -27.53 41.69
C TYR A 466 -55.65 -29.05 41.61
N PRO A 467 -55.03 -29.71 42.62
CA PRO A 467 -54.73 -31.14 42.58
C PRO A 467 -55.97 -32.04 42.47
N HIS A 468 -57.16 -31.54 42.82
CA HIS A 468 -58.43 -32.28 42.78
C HIS A 468 -59.21 -32.15 41.47
N MET A 469 -58.82 -31.27 40.54
CA MET A 469 -59.57 -31.06 39.28
C MET A 469 -59.39 -32.19 38.25
N PHE A 470 -58.38 -33.05 38.43
CA PHE A 470 -58.12 -34.22 37.59
C PHE A 470 -58.29 -35.55 38.33
N ASP A 471 -59.02 -35.54 39.45
CA ASP A 471 -59.41 -36.75 40.18
C ASP A 471 -60.60 -37.45 39.46
N LEU A 472 -60.33 -37.95 38.26
CA LEU A 472 -61.28 -38.62 37.37
C LEU A 472 -61.60 -40.06 37.82
N ASP A 473 -61.85 -40.28 39.12
CA ASP A 473 -62.26 -41.58 39.65
C ASP A 473 -63.72 -41.60 40.14
N ARG A 474 -64.62 -41.92 39.21
CA ARG A 474 -65.59 -43.03 39.39
C ARG A 474 -66.50 -43.22 38.17
N ARG A 475 -66.32 -44.34 37.45
CA ARG A 475 -67.44 -45.26 37.09
C ARG A 475 -66.99 -46.62 36.50
N GLY A 476 -66.29 -47.40 37.34
CA GLY A 476 -66.37 -48.86 37.31
C GLY A 476 -65.47 -49.61 36.31
N GLY A 477 -64.53 -50.40 36.83
CA GLY A 477 -63.71 -51.32 36.05
C GLY A 477 -62.40 -51.62 36.80
N SER A 478 -62.22 -52.86 37.23
CA SER A 478 -61.07 -53.29 38.03
C SER A 478 -59.73 -53.26 37.27
N GLY A 479 -58.67 -52.69 37.87
CA GLY A 479 -57.28 -53.12 37.59
C GLY A 479 -56.22 -52.01 37.50
N ASN A 480 -55.19 -52.14 38.35
CA ASN A 480 -53.82 -51.63 38.22
C ASN A 480 -53.52 -50.10 38.25
N SER A 481 -52.72 -49.74 39.27
CA SER A 481 -51.63 -48.72 39.26
C SER A 481 -51.91 -47.31 38.69
N ALA A 482 -52.54 -46.45 39.50
CA ALA A 482 -52.67 -45.01 39.24
C ALA A 482 -51.37 -44.19 39.53
N THR A 483 -50.20 -44.69 39.11
CA THR A 483 -48.90 -44.02 39.35
C THR A 483 -48.15 -43.59 38.09
N GLY A 484 -48.30 -44.28 36.95
CA GLY A 484 -47.44 -44.07 35.77
C GLY A 484 -47.49 -42.67 35.14
N VAL A 485 -48.66 -42.01 35.13
CA VAL A 485 -48.89 -40.78 34.35
C VAL A 485 -48.10 -39.57 34.87
N LYS A 486 -47.68 -39.56 36.14
CA LYS A 486 -46.90 -38.43 36.71
C LYS A 486 -45.40 -38.51 36.41
N ASP A 487 -44.87 -39.72 36.26
CA ASP A 487 -43.42 -39.93 36.10
C ASP A 487 -42.98 -39.79 34.64
N ASP A 488 -43.79 -40.21 33.67
CA ASP A 488 -43.50 -40.06 32.23
C ASP A 488 -43.24 -38.60 31.82
N TRP A 489 -44.07 -37.66 32.30
CA TRP A 489 -43.92 -36.24 31.98
C TRP A 489 -42.63 -35.63 32.56
N MET A 490 -42.22 -36.05 33.75
CA MET A 490 -40.94 -35.62 34.33
C MET A 490 -39.74 -36.26 33.62
N SER A 491 -39.88 -37.50 33.16
CA SER A 491 -38.87 -38.19 32.35
C SER A 491 -38.64 -37.48 31.00
N ALA A 492 -39.72 -37.15 30.28
CA ALA A 492 -39.67 -36.45 29.00
C ALA A 492 -39.01 -35.06 29.12
N ALA A 493 -39.40 -34.27 30.13
CA ALA A 493 -38.80 -32.95 30.37
C ALA A 493 -37.29 -33.04 30.66
N LYS A 494 -36.86 -34.04 31.43
CA LYS A 494 -35.45 -34.28 31.76
C LYS A 494 -34.62 -34.66 30.53
N HIS A 495 -35.23 -35.30 29.53
CA HIS A 495 -34.56 -35.70 28.30
C HIS A 495 -34.22 -34.52 27.38
N ILE A 496 -35.08 -33.49 27.34
CA ILE A 496 -34.89 -32.27 26.54
C ILE A 496 -33.72 -31.42 27.07
N PHE A 497 -33.56 -31.30 28.38
CA PHE A 497 -32.50 -30.50 29.00
C PHE A 497 -31.14 -31.21 29.14
N THR A 498 -31.00 -32.45 28.65
CA THR A 498 -29.75 -33.24 28.80
C THR A 498 -29.13 -33.69 27.48
N THR A 499 -29.82 -33.59 26.35
CA THR A 499 -29.26 -33.87 25.02
C THR A 499 -28.41 -32.71 24.50
N LYS A 500 -27.08 -32.87 24.48
CA LYS A 500 -26.20 -32.03 23.65
C LYS A 500 -26.59 -32.16 22.16
N PRO A 501 -26.57 -31.09 21.35
CA PRO A 501 -26.88 -31.18 19.93
C PRO A 501 -25.83 -32.02 19.19
N ARG A 502 -26.28 -33.08 18.50
CA ARG A 502 -25.49 -33.72 17.44
C ARG A 502 -25.69 -32.92 16.15
N ILE A 503 -24.65 -32.20 15.73
CA ILE A 503 -24.60 -31.60 14.40
C ILE A 503 -24.33 -32.73 13.40
N ASN A 504 -25.27 -32.98 12.47
CA ASN A 504 -25.05 -33.89 11.35
C ASN A 504 -24.23 -33.17 10.26
N THR A 505 -22.92 -33.40 10.22
CA THR A 505 -22.06 -32.99 9.11
C THR A 505 -22.30 -33.89 7.89
N ALA A 506 -23.24 -33.50 7.03
CA ALA A 506 -23.73 -34.33 5.93
C ALA A 506 -23.88 -33.59 4.57
N SER A 507 -22.94 -32.70 4.21
CA SER A 507 -22.89 -32.13 2.84
C SER A 507 -21.51 -31.58 2.39
N THR A 508 -20.39 -32.18 2.80
CA THR A 508 -19.09 -31.92 2.16
C THR A 508 -18.78 -32.97 1.09
N LYS A 509 -18.86 -32.59 -0.20
CA LYS A 509 -18.31 -33.40 -1.30
C LYS A 509 -16.78 -33.34 -1.25
N GLN A 510 -16.17 -34.29 -0.56
CA GLN A 510 -14.73 -34.47 -0.54
C GLN A 510 -14.23 -34.79 -1.96
N TRP A 511 -13.30 -33.99 -2.48
CA TRP A 511 -12.62 -34.29 -3.74
C TRP A 511 -11.63 -35.44 -3.51
N ASN A 512 -11.63 -36.42 -4.40
CA ASN A 512 -10.68 -37.53 -4.35
C ASN A 512 -9.31 -37.08 -4.88
N LEU A 513 -8.29 -37.15 -4.04
CA LEU A 513 -6.90 -37.27 -4.47
C LEU A 513 -6.37 -38.62 -3.96
N ASN A 514 -5.89 -39.45 -4.89
CA ASN A 514 -5.41 -40.79 -4.58
C ASN A 514 -3.96 -40.76 -4.10
N THR A 515 -3.68 -41.36 -2.95
CA THR A 515 -2.33 -41.80 -2.57
C THR A 515 -2.39 -43.26 -2.07
N PRO A 516 -1.78 -44.22 -2.77
CA PRO A 516 -1.57 -45.56 -2.22
C PRO A 516 -0.34 -45.55 -1.31
N SER A 517 -0.49 -46.13 -0.11
CA SER A 517 0.63 -46.40 0.79
C SER A 517 1.32 -47.72 0.42
N ASP A 518 2.64 -47.78 0.49
CA ASP A 518 3.32 -49.04 0.82
C ASP A 518 4.64 -48.81 1.56
N ASN A 519 5.05 -49.76 2.41
CA ASN A 519 6.18 -49.64 3.33
C ASN A 519 7.35 -50.56 2.94
N THR A 520 8.58 -50.02 2.91
CA THR A 520 9.81 -50.81 3.15
C THR A 520 10.93 -49.96 3.77
N HIS A 521 11.75 -50.58 4.64
CA HIS A 521 12.95 -49.98 5.23
C HIS A 521 14.15 -50.03 4.26
N PHE A 522 15.06 -49.03 4.29
CA PHE A 522 16.40 -49.15 4.91
C PHE A 522 17.34 -47.93 4.67
N SER A 523 18.20 -47.65 5.67
CA SER A 523 19.54 -47.01 5.66
C SER A 523 19.95 -45.96 4.61
N THR A 524 20.45 -44.82 5.12
CA THR A 524 21.46 -43.92 4.50
C THR A 524 22.74 -44.65 4.08
N PRO A 525 23.50 -44.21 3.04
CA PRO A 525 24.63 -43.29 3.32
C PRO A 525 25.09 -42.31 2.19
N SER A 526 25.79 -41.25 2.64
CA SER A 526 26.85 -40.43 2.02
C SER A 526 27.16 -40.41 0.49
N LYS A 527 27.36 -39.17 -0.02
CA LYS A 527 28.38 -38.67 -0.98
C LYS A 527 28.90 -39.61 -2.10
N SER A 528 28.80 -39.15 -3.37
CA SER A 528 29.98 -38.98 -4.25
C SER A 528 29.63 -38.20 -5.55
N ILE A 529 30.67 -37.77 -6.28
CA ILE A 529 30.64 -36.99 -7.52
C ILE A 529 30.83 -37.92 -8.72
N ALA A 530 30.10 -37.72 -9.82
CA ALA A 530 30.56 -38.12 -11.15
C ALA A 530 29.86 -37.29 -12.27
N VAL A 531 30.65 -36.87 -13.25
CA VAL A 531 30.20 -36.29 -14.53
C VAL A 531 29.96 -37.43 -15.52
N VAL A 532 28.92 -37.33 -16.35
CA VAL A 532 28.91 -37.94 -17.69
C VAL A 532 28.38 -36.92 -18.70
N ASP A 533 29.08 -36.82 -19.82
CA ASP A 533 28.76 -36.05 -21.03
C ASP A 533 28.14 -37.01 -22.05
N GLU A 534 27.08 -36.61 -22.76
CA GLU A 534 26.72 -37.29 -24.00
C GLU A 534 26.12 -36.32 -25.04
N THR A 535 26.92 -36.04 -26.07
CA THR A 535 26.54 -35.24 -27.23
C THR A 535 25.70 -36.05 -28.23
N ARG A 536 24.71 -35.40 -28.87
CA ARG A 536 24.34 -35.74 -30.25
C ARG A 536 23.72 -34.58 -31.03
N ASP A 537 23.82 -34.69 -32.35
CA ASP A 537 24.01 -33.52 -33.21
C ASP A 537 23.23 -33.57 -34.55
N SER A 538 22.90 -32.37 -35.01
CA SER A 538 22.81 -31.93 -36.41
C SER A 538 21.49 -32.02 -37.20
N ARG A 539 21.33 -30.96 -38.02
CA ARG A 539 20.59 -30.84 -39.31
C ARG A 539 19.08 -30.51 -39.29
N GLN A 540 18.57 -29.62 -40.16
CA GLN A 540 19.22 -28.59 -41.01
C GLN A 540 18.17 -27.59 -41.56
N GLY A 541 18.53 -26.32 -41.76
CA GLY A 541 17.69 -25.35 -42.48
C GLY A 541 18.30 -23.93 -42.46
N SER A 542 18.82 -23.44 -43.59
CA SER A 542 19.56 -22.18 -43.68
C SER A 542 19.37 -21.47 -45.01
N LEU A 543 19.23 -20.13 -44.97
CA LEU A 543 19.43 -19.12 -46.04
C LEU A 543 19.63 -17.76 -45.28
N THR A 544 20.83 -17.17 -45.11
CA THR A 544 21.63 -16.33 -46.05
C THR A 544 20.89 -15.10 -46.61
N SER A 545 21.40 -13.86 -46.69
CA SER A 545 22.71 -13.21 -46.38
C SER A 545 22.56 -11.65 -46.51
N HIS A 546 23.51 -10.71 -46.33
CA HIS A 546 24.99 -10.65 -46.17
C HIS A 546 25.40 -9.28 -45.49
N PRO A 547 26.68 -8.98 -45.15
CA PRO A 547 27.06 -7.89 -44.22
C PRO A 547 27.76 -6.64 -44.84
N SER A 548 28.20 -5.71 -43.98
CA SER A 548 29.23 -4.68 -44.26
C SER A 548 30.18 -4.48 -43.05
N LYS A 549 31.28 -3.72 -43.20
CA LYS A 549 32.56 -4.03 -42.51
C LYS A 549 33.47 -2.81 -42.24
N LEU A 550 34.32 -2.92 -41.20
CA LEU A 550 35.46 -2.02 -40.83
C LEU A 550 35.04 -0.61 -40.32
N THR A 551 35.84 0.12 -39.52
CA THR A 551 37.28 0.00 -39.16
C THR A 551 37.59 0.49 -37.73
N THR A 552 38.69 0.02 -37.13
CA THR A 552 39.36 0.64 -35.96
C THR A 552 40.80 1.05 -36.33
N PRO A 553 41.45 1.91 -35.53
CA PRO A 553 42.89 1.68 -35.26
C PRO A 553 43.36 1.96 -33.82
N ASN A 554 44.19 1.04 -33.35
CA ASN A 554 45.19 1.05 -32.26
C ASN A 554 45.55 2.35 -31.51
N GLY A 555 45.78 2.23 -30.19
CA GLY A 555 46.50 3.21 -29.36
C GLY A 555 48.04 3.07 -29.42
N PRO A 556 48.76 3.55 -28.38
CA PRO A 556 49.43 2.56 -27.52
C PRO A 556 49.42 2.91 -26.01
N GLN A 557 49.84 1.97 -25.16
CA GLN A 557 50.05 2.17 -23.72
C GLN A 557 51.46 2.68 -23.38
N VAL A 558 51.59 3.35 -22.23
CA VAL A 558 52.83 3.43 -21.45
C VAL A 558 52.49 3.14 -19.98
N SER A 559 53.36 2.40 -19.29
CA SER A 559 53.26 2.06 -17.86
C SER A 559 54.16 2.94 -17.00
N GLU A 560 53.82 3.16 -15.73
CA GLU A 560 54.73 2.70 -14.66
C GLU A 560 54.09 2.60 -13.27
N LYS A 561 54.84 2.03 -12.32
CA LYS A 561 54.49 1.88 -10.90
C LYS A 561 54.90 3.13 -10.13
N THR A 562 54.25 3.39 -9.00
CA THR A 562 54.99 3.66 -7.75
C THR A 562 54.16 3.19 -6.55
N ARG A 563 54.86 2.65 -5.54
CA ARG A 563 54.31 2.17 -4.28
C ARG A 563 54.99 2.97 -3.18
N LEU A 564 54.23 3.70 -2.36
CA LEU A 564 54.74 4.32 -1.15
C LEU A 564 53.93 3.87 0.07
N VAL A 565 54.63 3.81 1.20
CA VAL A 565 54.17 3.31 2.49
C VAL A 565 54.61 4.32 3.55
N GLY A 566 53.73 4.61 4.49
CA GLY A 566 54.00 5.45 5.66
C GLY A 566 53.02 6.61 5.80
N SER A 567 52.73 7.08 7.01
CA SER A 567 53.03 6.45 8.30
C SER A 567 52.15 7.03 9.39
N GLU A 568 51.53 6.13 10.14
CA GLU A 568 50.94 6.31 11.47
C GLU A 568 51.72 7.31 12.36
N LYS A 569 51.00 8.25 12.98
CA LYS A 569 51.51 9.07 14.08
C LYS A 569 50.38 9.73 14.87
N ASP A 570 50.31 9.42 16.16
CA ASP A 570 49.39 10.04 17.11
C ASP A 570 49.72 11.51 17.36
N TYR A 571 48.71 12.28 17.77
CA TYR A 571 48.89 13.42 18.67
C TYR A 571 47.69 13.57 19.61
N HIS A 572 47.95 13.72 20.90
CA HIS A 572 46.93 13.92 21.94
C HIS A 572 46.39 15.36 21.95
N GLU A 573 45.13 15.47 22.40
CA GLU A 573 44.55 16.53 23.23
C GLU A 573 45.00 17.99 23.06
N SER A 574 44.00 18.86 22.83
CA SER A 574 43.73 19.93 23.81
C SER A 574 42.28 20.40 23.72
N HIS A 575 41.64 20.63 24.88
CA HIS A 575 40.41 21.42 24.95
C HIS A 575 40.77 22.92 24.93
N SER A 576 40.01 23.73 24.18
CA SER A 576 39.91 25.16 24.44
C SER A 576 38.48 25.66 24.21
N SER A 577 37.83 26.09 25.29
CA SER A 577 36.51 26.71 25.25
C SER A 577 36.65 28.18 24.84
N GLY A 578 36.47 28.47 23.56
CA GLY A 578 36.39 29.85 23.05
C GLY A 578 34.95 30.36 23.07
N SER A 579 34.68 31.39 23.88
CA SER A 579 33.40 32.11 23.82
C SER A 579 33.38 33.04 22.60
N LEU A 580 32.24 33.08 21.91
CA LEU A 580 31.92 34.10 20.91
C LEU A 580 30.54 34.70 21.19
N GLU A 581 30.32 35.88 20.62
CA GLU A 581 29.44 36.90 21.18
C GLU A 581 27.97 36.78 20.71
N ASN A 582 27.08 37.46 21.43
CA ASN A 582 25.66 37.55 21.09
C ASN A 582 25.46 38.15 19.69
N VAL A 583 24.53 37.58 18.93
CA VAL A 583 23.86 38.25 17.81
C VAL A 583 22.38 38.26 18.13
N ASP A 584 21.79 39.45 18.28
CA ASP A 584 20.37 39.59 18.56
C ASP A 584 19.54 39.15 17.34
N LEU A 585 18.54 38.30 17.59
CA LEU A 585 17.51 37.90 16.63
C LEU A 585 16.13 38.12 17.27
N ASP A 586 15.57 39.32 17.05
CA ASP A 586 14.20 39.67 17.45
C ASP A 586 13.18 38.83 16.65
N TYR A 587 12.77 37.68 17.21
CA TYR A 587 11.61 36.92 16.75
C TYR A 587 10.42 37.14 17.68
N ASN A 588 9.48 37.97 17.23
CA ASN A 588 8.32 38.39 18.00
C ASN A 588 7.21 37.31 17.99
N LEU A 589 7.26 36.37 18.94
CA LEU A 589 6.33 35.23 19.06
C LEU A 589 5.19 35.50 20.05
N GLU A 590 4.07 36.10 19.59
CA GLU A 590 2.84 36.18 20.39
C GLU A 590 2.06 34.86 20.43
N SER A 591 2.48 34.00 21.36
CA SER A 591 1.67 33.08 22.17
C SER A 591 0.36 32.50 21.59
N VAL A 592 0.33 31.18 21.40
CA VAL A 592 -0.87 30.36 21.62
C VAL A 592 -0.64 29.50 22.87
N ARG A 593 -1.42 29.74 23.93
CA ARG A 593 -1.51 28.83 25.08
C ARG A 593 -2.63 27.84 24.85
N LEU A 594 -2.32 26.55 24.88
CA LEU A 594 -3.29 25.53 25.24
C LEU A 594 -3.14 25.21 26.73
N VAL A 595 -4.27 24.93 27.39
CA VAL A 595 -4.37 24.55 28.80
C VAL A 595 -4.56 23.03 28.88
N GLN A 596 -4.15 22.47 30.01
CA GLN A 596 -4.18 21.04 30.37
C GLN A 596 -5.55 20.36 30.16
#